data_AF-K0IW66-F1
#
_entry.id   AF-K0IW66-F1
#
_cell.length_a   1.000
_cell.length_b   1.000
_cell.length_c   1.000
_cell.angle_alpha   90.00
_cell.angle_beta   90.00
_cell.angle_gamma   90.00
#
_symmetry.space_group_name_H-M   'P 1'
#
loop_
_entity.id
_entity.type
_entity.pdbx_description
1 polymer ?
#
loop_
_entity_poly.entity_id
_entity_poly.type
_entity_poly.pdbx_seq_one_letter_code
_entity_poly.pdbx_strand_id
1 'polypeptide(L)'
;MCQALDIPRSTYYESLTKTESNRDRENREYTDKIRHIHEESKKRYGAPKIHKALEKQGYSISLKRVQRLMRKAGIKSITVKKFRPTASK
;
A
#
# COMPACT_ATOMS: atom_id res chain seq x y z
N MET A 1 -30.05 -15.53 -0.47
CA MET A 1 -28.63 -15.13 -0.45
C MET A 1 -27.71 -16.34 -0.26
N CYS A 2 -27.63 -16.95 0.94
CA CYS A 2 -26.66 -18.04 1.22
C CYS A 2 -26.85 -19.32 0.38
N GLN A 3 -28.09 -19.77 0.17
CA GLN A 3 -28.39 -20.93 -0.70
C GLN A 3 -28.16 -20.66 -2.19
N ALA A 4 -28.25 -19.40 -2.61
CA ALA A 4 -28.01 -19.02 -4.01
C ALA A 4 -26.52 -18.88 -4.34
N LEU A 5 -25.67 -18.70 -3.32
CA LEU A 5 -24.22 -18.55 -3.43
C LEU A 5 -23.47 -19.82 -2.97
N ASP A 6 -24.20 -20.86 -2.54
CA ASP A 6 -23.68 -22.11 -1.97
C ASP A 6 -22.67 -21.92 -0.83
N ILE A 7 -22.97 -20.99 0.08
CA ILE A 7 -22.12 -20.66 1.24
C ILE A 7 -22.87 -21.01 2.54
N PRO A 8 -22.21 -21.62 3.55
CA PRO A 8 -22.78 -21.82 4.86
C PRO A 8 -23.26 -20.50 5.49
N ARG A 9 -24.41 -20.53 6.18
CA ARG A 9 -25.00 -19.34 6.83
C ARG A 9 -24.05 -18.69 7.85
N SER A 10 -23.26 -19.48 8.58
CA SER A 10 -22.26 -18.98 9.52
C SER A 10 -21.21 -18.11 8.84
N THR A 11 -20.69 -18.55 7.70
CA THR A 11 -19.70 -17.81 6.90
C THR A 11 -20.27 -16.52 6.32
N TYR A 12 -21.55 -16.51 5.94
CA TYR A 12 -22.23 -15.29 5.49
C TYR A 12 -22.27 -14.22 6.60
N TYR A 13 -22.73 -14.58 7.80
CA TYR A 13 -22.78 -13.63 8.91
C TYR A 13 -21.41 -13.24 9.45
N GLU A 14 -20.44 -14.16 9.47
CA GLU A 14 -19.04 -13.86 9.84
C GLU A 14 -18.42 -12.84 8.88
N SER A 15 -18.71 -12.93 7.58
CA SER A 15 -18.26 -11.94 6.61
C SER A 15 -18.93 -10.57 6.81
N LEU A 16 -20.18 -10.57 7.28
CA LEU A 16 -20.99 -9.37 7.53
C LEU A 16 -20.56 -8.63 8.80
N THR A 17 -20.06 -9.37 9.79
CA THR A 17 -19.64 -8.84 11.10
C THR A 17 -18.13 -8.62 11.21
N LYS A 18 -17.38 -8.66 10.10
CA LYS A 18 -15.94 -8.37 10.12
C LYS A 18 -15.67 -6.94 10.60
N THR A 19 -15.48 -6.82 11.91
CA THR A 19 -14.91 -5.65 12.55
C THR A 19 -13.45 -5.51 12.11
N GLU A 20 -13.03 -4.30 11.73
CA GLU A 20 -11.64 -4.05 11.34
C GLU A 20 -10.69 -4.56 12.43
N SER A 21 -9.76 -5.45 12.07
CA SER A 21 -8.75 -5.93 13.02
C SER A 21 -7.88 -4.75 13.47
N ASN A 22 -7.33 -4.80 14.68
CA ASN A 22 -6.32 -3.83 15.13
C ASN A 22 -5.18 -3.67 14.10
N ARG A 23 -4.81 -4.77 13.42
CA ARG A 23 -3.82 -4.76 12.34
C ARG A 23 -4.28 -4.00 11.10
N ASP A 24 -5.57 -4.06 10.77
CA ASP A 24 -6.14 -3.36 9.62
C ASP A 24 -6.23 -1.86 9.89
N ARG A 25 -6.59 -1.47 11.11
CA ARG A 25 -6.54 -0.07 11.56
C ARG A 25 -5.12 0.50 11.47
N GLU A 26 -4.13 -0.19 12.02
CA GLU A 26 -2.72 0.23 11.87
C GLU A 26 -2.31 0.33 10.39
N ASN A 27 -2.67 -0.66 9.58
CA ASN A 27 -2.31 -0.65 8.17
C ASN A 27 -2.95 0.54 7.44
N ARG A 28 -4.16 0.94 7.82
CA ARG A 28 -4.84 2.14 7.30
C ARG A 28 -4.07 3.40 7.68
N GLU A 29 -3.72 3.57 8.94
CA GLU A 29 -2.92 4.71 9.43
C GLU A 29 -1.56 4.81 8.70
N TYR A 30 -0.85 3.69 8.56
CA TYR A 30 0.41 3.67 7.81
C TYR A 30 0.21 3.98 6.33
N THR A 31 -0.90 3.50 5.73
CA THR A 31 -1.20 3.78 4.32
C THR A 31 -1.46 5.26 4.09
N ASP A 32 -2.16 5.92 5.01
CA ASP A 32 -2.43 7.37 4.91
C ASP A 32 -1.15 8.20 5.07
N LYS A 33 -0.25 7.83 6.00
CA LYS A 33 1.09 8.44 6.13
C LYS A 33 1.94 8.24 4.87
N ILE A 34 1.93 7.03 4.31
CA ILE A 34 2.62 6.72 3.04
C ILE A 34 2.09 7.60 1.91
N ARG A 35 0.77 7.80 1.82
CA ARG A 35 0.13 8.67 0.81
C ARG A 35 0.58 10.12 0.98
N HIS A 36 0.59 10.63 2.21
CA HIS A 36 1.02 12.00 2.49
C HIS A 36 2.48 12.24 2.04
N ILE A 37 3.41 11.37 2.45
CA ILE A 37 4.83 11.47 2.05
C ILE A 37 4.99 11.33 0.53
N HIS A 38 4.20 10.47 -0.10
CA HIS A 38 4.21 10.30 -1.56
C HIS A 38 3.76 11.59 -2.28
N GLU A 39 2.71 12.24 -1.80
CA GLU A 39 2.22 13.51 -2.34
C GLU A 39 3.20 14.66 -2.10
N GLU A 40 3.75 14.80 -0.90
CA GLU A 40 4.79 15.80 -0.56
C GLU A 40 6.03 15.65 -1.46
N SER A 41 6.42 14.41 -1.77
CA SER A 41 7.53 14.11 -2.68
C SER A 41 7.19 14.26 -4.17
N LYS A 42 6.02 14.83 -4.50
CA LYS A 42 5.50 14.95 -5.88
C LYS A 42 5.47 13.60 -6.61
N LYS A 43 5.08 12.55 -5.88
CA LYS A 43 4.99 11.15 -6.36
C LYS A 43 6.31 10.53 -6.79
N ARG A 44 7.46 11.15 -6.47
CA ARG A 44 8.79 10.69 -6.88
C ARG A 44 9.30 9.55 -6.00
N TYR A 45 8.92 9.51 -4.73
CA TYR A 45 9.47 8.53 -3.81
C TYR A 45 8.85 7.15 -3.99
N GLY A 46 9.72 6.14 -4.03
CA GLY A 46 9.35 4.73 -3.94
C GLY A 46 9.50 4.19 -2.52
N ALA A 47 9.20 2.91 -2.33
CA ALA A 47 9.21 2.26 -1.02
C ALA A 47 10.50 2.48 -0.20
N PRO A 48 11.72 2.42 -0.76
CA PRO A 48 12.94 2.66 0.03
C PRO A 48 13.04 4.09 0.59
N LYS A 49 12.59 5.10 -0.18
CA LYS A 49 12.64 6.50 0.24
C LYS A 49 11.54 6.83 1.23
N ILE A 50 10.34 6.28 1.01
CA ILE A 50 9.21 6.43 1.93
C ILE A 50 9.52 5.74 3.27
N HIS A 51 10.13 4.54 3.24
CA HIS A 51 10.56 3.86 4.46
C HIS A 51 11.53 4.71 5.29
N LYS A 52 12.57 5.28 4.66
CA LYS A 52 13.49 6.20 5.34
C LYS A 52 12.79 7.45 5.88
N ALA A 53 11.81 7.98 5.16
CA ALA A 53 11.03 9.13 5.63
C ALA A 53 10.17 8.76 6.86
N LEU A 54 9.56 7.58 6.86
CA LEU A 54 8.81 7.05 8.01
C LEU A 54 9.71 6.81 9.22
N GLU A 55 10.91 6.24 9.03
CA GLU A 55 11.89 6.08 10.10
C GLU A 55 12.32 7.43 10.70
N LYS A 56 12.54 8.45 9.86
CA LYS A 56 12.84 9.82 10.31
C LYS A 56 11.70 10.45 11.10
N GLN A 57 10.46 10.07 10.83
CA GLN A 57 9.28 10.50 11.58
C GLN A 57 9.06 9.66 12.86
N GLY A 58 9.95 8.70 13.16
CA GLY A 58 9.88 7.86 14.37
C GLY A 58 9.08 6.57 14.20
N TYR A 59 8.64 6.22 12.99
CA TYR A 59 7.90 4.98 12.74
C TYR A 59 8.84 3.81 12.45
N SER A 60 8.80 2.79 13.30
CA SER A 60 9.49 1.52 13.06
C SER A 60 8.62 0.57 12.23
N ILE A 61 8.80 0.62 10.92
CA ILE A 61 8.07 -0.23 9.96
C ILE A 61 9.04 -0.90 9.00
N SER A 62 8.88 -2.21 8.76
CA SER A 62 9.76 -2.91 7.83
C SER A 62 9.53 -2.44 6.38
N LEU A 63 10.60 -2.37 5.59
CA LEU A 63 10.54 -2.05 4.17
C LEU A 63 9.54 -2.93 3.41
N LYS A 64 9.46 -4.22 3.74
CA LYS A 64 8.51 -5.18 3.13
C LYS A 64 7.06 -4.82 3.45
N ARG A 65 6.76 -4.35 4.68
CA ARG A 65 5.42 -3.87 5.04
C ARG A 65 5.07 -2.62 4.26
N VAL A 66 5.99 -1.66 4.12
CA VAL A 66 5.81 -0.46 3.28
C VAL A 66 5.53 -0.84 1.82
N GLN A 67 6.34 -1.72 1.22
CA GLN A 67 6.14 -2.21 -0.15
C GLN A 67 4.75 -2.84 -0.35
N ARG A 68 4.31 -3.68 0.60
CA ARG A 68 3.00 -4.31 0.57
C ARG A 68 1.87 -3.29 0.64
N LEU A 69 1.96 -2.32 1.56
CA LEU A 69 0.95 -1.27 1.71
C LEU A 69 0.89 -0.36 0.48
N MET A 70 2.04 0.06 -0.06
CA MET A 70 2.11 0.81 -1.31
C MET A 70 1.46 0.05 -2.47
N ARG A 71 1.74 -1.25 -2.61
CA ARG A 71 1.12 -2.08 -3.65
C ARG A 71 -0.40 -2.17 -3.48
N LYS A 72 -0.89 -2.38 -2.25
CA LYS A 72 -2.33 -2.41 -1.94
C LYS A 72 -3.01 -1.07 -2.25
N ALA A 73 -2.33 0.04 -1.98
CA ALA A 73 -2.83 1.39 -2.20
C ALA A 73 -2.63 1.90 -3.65
N GLY A 74 -2.02 1.11 -4.54
CA GLY A 74 -1.73 1.52 -5.92
C GLY A 74 -0.65 2.59 -6.06
N ILE A 75 0.12 2.86 -5.00
CA ILE A 75 1.14 3.92 -4.97
C ILE A 75 2.40 3.44 -5.66
N LYS A 76 2.86 4.20 -6.67
CA LYS A 76 4.08 3.92 -7.45
C LYS A 76 4.94 5.17 -7.55
N SER A 77 6.25 4.98 -7.60
CA SER A 77 7.18 6.08 -7.88
C SER A 77 7.12 6.47 -9.34
N ILE A 78 7.12 7.77 -9.63
CA ILE A 78 7.35 8.28 -10.98
C ILE A 78 8.83 8.02 -11.34
N THR A 79 9.03 7.15 -12.32
CA THR A 79 10.35 6.85 -12.89
C THR A 79 10.35 7.24 -14.37
N VAL A 80 11.25 8.13 -14.77
CA VAL A 80 11.42 8.50 -16.18
C VAL A 80 12.45 7.55 -16.80
N LYS A 81 12.10 6.94 -17.94
CA LYS A 81 13.04 6.10 -18.71
C LYS A 81 14.18 6.99 -19.22
N LYS A 82 15.43 6.64 -18.90
CA LYS A 82 16.60 7.34 -19.46
C LYS A 82 16.63 7.14 -20.98
N PHE A 83 16.74 8.23 -21.74
CA PHE A 83 16.93 8.17 -23.18
C PHE A 83 18.25 7.43 -23.50
N ARG A 84 18.18 6.48 -24.44
CA ARG A 84 19.34 5.76 -24.97
C ARG A 84 19.35 5.96 -26.49
N PRO A 85 20.29 6.73 -27.04
CA PRO A 85 20.39 6.89 -28.49
C PRO A 85 20.75 5.53 -29.10
N THR A 86 19.95 5.09 -30.06
CA THR A 86 20.27 3.98 -30.95
C THR A 86 21.05 4.53 -32.13
N ALA A 87 22.15 3.87 -32.51
CA ALA A 87 22.87 4.23 -33.73
C ALA A 87 21.93 4.13 -34.94
N SER A 88 21.94 5.15 -35.80
CA SER A 88 21.32 5.03 -37.13
C SER A 88 22.07 3.96 -37.92
N LYS A 89 21.34 3.18 -38.71
CA LYS A 89 21.93 2.41 -39.81
C LYS A 89 22.49 3.34 -40.86
#